data_AF-A0A818PFK0-F1
#
_entry.id   AF-A0A818PFK0-F1
#
_cell.length_a   1.000
_cell.length_b   1.000
_cell.length_c   1.000
_cell.angle_alpha   90.00
_cell.angle_beta   90.00
_cell.angle_gamma   90.00
#
_symmetry.space_group_name_H-M   'P 1'
#
loop_
_entity.id
_entity.type
_entity.pdbx_description
1 polymer ?
#
loop_
_entity_poly.entity_id
_entity_poly.type
_entity_poly.pdbx_seq_one_letter_code
_entity_poly.pdbx_strand_id
1 'polypeptide(L)'
;MAMNTNRISVMTFNMWKINNYPANWPHRRPAMLECLTTFTPDILCVQELHPLFHDVIIESLPSHAYVKDNFAGWQNESNIYWNSNLFNMMEYGYHDIGMMEPLRRLFWVLLKIKIPEQTIEGKNQSTSINIQQILVATAHFTWEGHTQELTTNINVRKQQAQCAVTVLNDIQ
;
A
#
# COMPACT_ATOMS: atom_id res chain seq x y z
N MET A 1 -3.65 -23.33 -13.50
CA MET A 1 -3.02 -23.58 -12.18
C MET A 1 -4.02 -23.20 -11.11
N ALA A 2 -4.38 -24.12 -10.23
CA ALA A 2 -5.20 -23.78 -9.07
C ALA A 2 -4.37 -22.86 -8.16
N MET A 3 -4.90 -21.69 -7.81
CA MET A 3 -4.24 -20.78 -6.87
C MET A 3 -4.23 -21.41 -5.49
N ASN A 4 -3.05 -21.51 -4.90
CA ASN A 4 -2.90 -21.89 -3.51
C ASN A 4 -3.29 -20.67 -2.66
N THR A 5 -4.55 -20.60 -2.23
CA THR A 5 -5.18 -19.47 -1.52
C THR A 5 -4.58 -19.18 -0.14
N ASN A 6 -3.52 -19.90 0.26
CA ASN A 6 -2.89 -19.80 1.58
C ASN A 6 -1.62 -18.94 1.60
N ARG A 7 -1.22 -18.33 0.48
CA ARG A 7 -0.03 -17.48 0.40
C ARG A 7 -0.36 -16.16 -0.27
N ILE A 8 0.07 -15.07 0.36
CA ILE A 8 0.00 -13.72 -0.17
C ILE A 8 1.42 -13.17 -0.21
N SER A 9 1.78 -12.56 -1.33
CA SER A 9 3.02 -11.82 -1.51
C SER A 9 2.76 -10.32 -1.33
N VAL A 10 3.56 -9.68 -0.48
CA VAL A 10 3.47 -8.24 -0.22
C VAL A 10 4.81 -7.60 -0.53
N MET A 11 4.80 -6.52 -1.31
CA MET A 11 5.97 -5.70 -1.61
C MET A 11 5.77 -4.30 -1.03
N THR A 12 6.80 -3.76 -0.39
CA THR A 12 6.87 -2.33 -0.07
C THR A 12 7.98 -1.69 -0.90
N PHE A 13 7.72 -0.52 -1.49
CA PHE A 13 8.66 0.13 -2.39
C PHE A 13 8.62 1.65 -2.27
N ASN A 14 9.69 2.23 -1.69
CA ASN A 14 9.92 3.66 -1.81
C ASN A 14 10.41 3.96 -3.24
N MET A 15 9.65 4.78 -3.96
CA MET A 15 9.81 5.05 -5.38
C MET A 15 10.85 6.15 -5.66
N TRP A 16 11.36 6.83 -4.64
CA TRP A 16 12.45 7.80 -4.68
C TRP A 16 12.23 8.98 -5.66
N LYS A 17 11.86 10.12 -5.09
CA LYS A 17 11.73 11.43 -5.75
C LYS A 17 12.83 12.37 -5.28
N ILE A 18 13.18 13.30 -6.16
CA ILE A 18 13.99 14.48 -5.82
C ILE A 18 13.18 15.70 -6.27
N ASN A 19 12.99 16.67 -5.36
CA ASN A 19 12.19 17.87 -5.62
C ASN A 19 10.80 17.55 -6.20
N ASN A 20 10.12 16.56 -5.62
CA ASN A 20 8.81 16.05 -6.06
C ASN A 20 8.77 15.44 -7.47
N TYR A 21 9.91 15.14 -8.07
CA TYR A 21 9.97 14.51 -9.39
C TYR A 21 10.71 13.15 -9.31
N PRO A 22 10.31 12.13 -10.09
CA PRO A 22 11.02 10.86 -10.18
C PRO A 22 12.52 11.03 -10.47
N ALA A 23 13.37 10.58 -9.53
CA ALA A 23 14.82 10.69 -9.70
C ALA A 23 15.29 9.88 -10.92
N ASN A 24 16.10 10.45 -11.81
CA ASN A 24 16.65 9.77 -13.00
C ASN A 24 15.61 8.97 -13.81
N TRP A 25 14.44 9.56 -14.04
CA TRP A 25 13.27 8.85 -14.58
C TRP A 25 13.51 8.03 -15.87
N PRO A 26 14.19 8.57 -16.91
CA PRO A 26 14.35 7.83 -18.17
C PRO A 26 15.05 6.49 -18.01
N HIS A 27 16.01 6.39 -17.09
CA HIS A 27 16.72 5.14 -16.81
C HIS A 27 15.99 4.24 -15.81
N ARG A 28 15.26 4.83 -14.86
CA ARG A 28 14.56 4.05 -13.83
C ARG A 28 13.26 3.44 -14.30
N ARG A 29 12.53 4.09 -15.21
CA ARG A 29 11.26 3.57 -15.74
C ARG A 29 11.37 2.12 -16.23
N PRO A 30 12.29 1.74 -17.14
CA PRO A 30 12.38 0.36 -17.63
C PRO A 30 12.72 -0.64 -16.51
N ALA A 31 13.62 -0.29 -15.59
CA ALA A 31 13.97 -1.16 -14.46
C ALA A 31 12.78 -1.36 -13.50
N MET A 32 11.97 -0.33 -13.29
CA MET A 32 10.77 -0.42 -12.45
C MET A 32 9.68 -1.27 -13.12
N LEU A 33 9.47 -1.08 -14.42
CA LEU A 33 8.56 -1.92 -15.21
C LEU A 33 8.97 -3.40 -15.12
N GLU A 34 10.24 -3.71 -15.37
CA GLU A 34 10.78 -5.06 -15.31
C GLU A 34 10.66 -5.66 -13.90
N CYS A 35 11.04 -4.91 -12.86
CA CYS A 35 10.93 -5.33 -11.47
C CYS A 35 9.50 -5.71 -11.09
N LEU A 36 8.54 -4.81 -11.34
CA LEU A 36 7.14 -5.03 -10.96
C LEU A 36 6.50 -6.16 -11.77
N THR A 37 6.83 -6.28 -13.06
CA THR A 37 6.36 -7.39 -13.90
C THR A 37 6.94 -8.73 -13.45
N THR A 38 8.22 -8.74 -13.06
CA THR A 38 8.89 -9.98 -12.63
C THR A 38 8.34 -10.49 -11.31
N PHE A 39 8.17 -9.60 -10.32
CA PHE A 39 7.72 -10.01 -8.99
C PHE A 39 6.20 -10.14 -8.89
N THR A 40 5.44 -9.33 -9.63
CA THR A 40 3.96 -9.30 -9.64
C THR A 40 3.37 -9.55 -8.24
N PRO A 41 3.66 -8.70 -7.24
CA PRO A 41 3.22 -8.93 -5.88
C PRO A 41 1.70 -8.90 -5.78
N ASP A 42 1.08 -9.67 -4.90
CA ASP A 42 -0.37 -9.64 -4.70
C ASP A 42 -0.84 -8.30 -4.10
N ILE A 43 0.00 -7.69 -3.28
CA ILE A 43 -0.20 -6.37 -2.67
C ILE A 43 1.10 -5.56 -2.78
N LEU A 44 1.03 -4.34 -3.30
CA LEU A 44 2.14 -3.40 -3.41
C LEU A 44 1.83 -2.13 -2.62
N CYS A 45 2.64 -1.82 -1.63
CA CYS A 45 2.61 -0.56 -0.88
C CYS A 45 3.74 0.34 -1.39
N VAL A 46 3.43 1.56 -1.83
CA VAL A 46 4.46 2.47 -2.34
C VAL A 46 4.62 3.70 -1.46
N GLN A 47 5.84 4.23 -1.40
CA GLN A 47 6.15 5.53 -0.80
C GLN A 47 6.79 6.45 -1.84
N GLU A 48 6.72 7.76 -1.63
CA GLU A 48 7.19 8.77 -2.58
C GLU A 48 6.54 8.66 -3.96
N LEU A 49 5.23 8.41 -4.01
CA LEU A 49 4.49 8.29 -5.26
C LEU A 49 4.51 9.58 -6.09
N HIS A 50 4.40 9.41 -7.40
CA HIS A 50 4.25 10.46 -8.41
C HIS A 50 3.36 9.92 -9.54
N PRO A 51 2.61 10.74 -10.29
CA PRO A 51 1.81 10.28 -11.42
C PRO A 51 2.57 9.40 -12.43
N LEU A 52 3.80 9.78 -12.82
CA LEU A 52 4.64 8.94 -13.71
C LEU A 52 4.99 7.56 -13.12
N PHE A 53 5.14 7.46 -11.80
CA PHE A 53 5.31 6.18 -11.12
C PHE A 53 4.00 5.39 -11.09
N HIS A 54 2.88 6.06 -10.89
CA HIS A 54 1.57 5.44 -10.98
C HIS A 54 1.34 4.82 -12.36
N ASP A 55 1.69 5.53 -13.43
CA ASP A 55 1.56 5.05 -14.82
C ASP A 55 2.36 3.77 -15.07
N VAL A 56 3.62 3.69 -14.60
CA VAL A 56 4.41 2.46 -14.77
C VAL A 56 3.87 1.31 -13.91
N ILE A 57 3.30 1.59 -12.74
CA ILE A 57 2.69 0.57 -11.88
C ILE A 57 1.48 -0.05 -12.59
N ILE A 58 0.54 0.76 -13.07
CA ILE A 58 -0.67 0.24 -13.74
C ILE A 58 -0.35 -0.48 -15.07
N GLU A 59 0.73 -0.09 -15.75
CA GLU A 59 1.26 -0.80 -16.91
C GLU A 59 1.85 -2.16 -16.54
N SER A 60 2.68 -2.22 -15.48
CA SER A 60 3.32 -3.46 -15.02
C SER A 60 2.35 -4.44 -14.33
N LEU A 61 1.31 -3.93 -13.67
CA LEU A 61 0.38 -4.67 -12.83
C LEU A 61 -1.08 -4.40 -13.26
N PRO A 62 -1.48 -4.81 -14.47
CA PRO A 62 -2.78 -4.43 -15.04
C PRO A 62 -4.00 -5.00 -14.29
N SER A 63 -3.81 -6.06 -13.50
CA SER A 63 -4.85 -6.61 -12.63
C SER A 63 -5.02 -5.87 -11.31
N HIS A 64 -4.12 -4.93 -10.98
CA HIS A 64 -4.12 -4.29 -9.68
C HIS A 64 -5.09 -3.13 -9.63
N ALA A 65 -5.99 -3.17 -8.64
CA ALA A 65 -6.74 -2.02 -8.22
C ALA A 65 -5.94 -1.20 -7.20
N TYR A 66 -6.37 0.03 -6.96
CA TYR A 66 -5.72 0.99 -6.06
C TYR A 66 -6.76 1.98 -5.53
N VAL A 67 -6.40 2.74 -4.49
CA VAL A 67 -7.31 3.74 -3.93
C VAL A 67 -7.42 4.94 -4.88
N LYS A 68 -8.66 5.27 -5.25
CA LYS A 68 -9.03 6.45 -6.04
C LYS A 68 -9.80 7.41 -5.14
N ASP A 69 -9.11 8.39 -4.59
CA ASP A 69 -9.66 9.35 -3.65
C ASP A 69 -9.15 10.77 -3.96
N ASN A 70 -9.89 11.78 -3.51
CA ASN A 70 -9.60 13.20 -3.77
C ASN A 70 -8.43 13.72 -2.91
N PHE A 71 -8.09 13.05 -1.81
CA PHE A 71 -6.94 13.45 -1.00
C PHE A 71 -5.64 13.24 -1.78
N ALA A 72 -4.94 14.34 -2.08
CA ALA A 72 -3.77 14.37 -2.96
C ALA A 72 -2.62 13.43 -2.52
N GLY A 73 -2.53 13.08 -1.23
CA GLY A 73 -1.54 12.14 -0.72
C GLY A 73 -1.60 10.76 -1.39
N TRP A 74 -2.79 10.31 -1.81
CA TRP A 74 -2.97 9.04 -2.53
C TRP A 74 -2.32 8.99 -3.91
N GLN A 75 -2.01 10.15 -4.50
CA GLN A 75 -1.39 10.25 -5.83
C GLN A 75 0.04 10.78 -5.77
N ASN A 76 0.39 11.48 -4.69
CA ASN A 76 1.64 12.22 -4.57
C ASN A 76 2.54 11.76 -3.42
N GLU A 77 2.09 10.87 -2.54
CA GLU A 77 2.91 10.38 -1.42
C GLU A 77 2.93 8.86 -1.34
N SER A 78 1.77 8.22 -1.40
CA SER A 78 1.66 6.78 -1.20
C SER A 78 0.35 6.26 -1.77
N ASN A 79 0.31 4.98 -2.14
CA ASN A 79 -0.92 4.25 -2.42
C ASN A 79 -0.70 2.76 -2.09
N ILE A 80 -1.80 2.01 -2.01
CA ILE A 80 -1.78 0.56 -1.84
C ILE A 80 -2.47 -0.02 -3.07
N TYR A 81 -1.73 -0.84 -3.80
CA TYR A 81 -2.20 -1.54 -4.98
C TYR A 81 -2.43 -3.00 -4.61
N TRP A 82 -3.53 -3.61 -5.05
CA TRP A 82 -3.83 -5.01 -4.77
C TRP A 82 -4.35 -5.72 -6.01
N ASN A 83 -4.00 -6.99 -6.17
CA ASN A 83 -4.50 -7.82 -7.25
C ASN A 83 -6.02 -7.97 -7.11
N SER A 84 -6.78 -7.32 -7.99
CA SER A 84 -8.25 -7.28 -7.91
C SER A 84 -8.89 -8.63 -8.22
N ASN A 85 -8.14 -9.59 -8.77
CA ASN A 85 -8.60 -10.97 -8.93
C ASN A 85 -8.62 -11.74 -7.61
N LEU A 86 -7.86 -11.29 -6.60
CA LEU A 86 -7.71 -11.95 -5.30
C LEU A 86 -8.44 -11.24 -4.18
N PHE A 87 -8.61 -9.92 -4.28
CA PHE A 87 -9.16 -9.12 -3.19
C PHE A 87 -10.29 -8.21 -3.66
N ASN A 88 -11.25 -8.00 -2.77
CA ASN A 88 -12.17 -6.88 -2.82
C ASN A 88 -11.79 -5.88 -1.72
N MET A 89 -11.65 -4.60 -2.07
CA MET A 89 -11.53 -3.55 -1.07
C MET A 89 -12.89 -3.36 -0.38
N MET A 90 -12.89 -3.44 0.94
CA MET A 90 -14.07 -3.21 1.79
C MET A 90 -14.09 -1.75 2.24
N GLU A 91 -12.96 -1.29 2.78
CA GLU A 91 -12.80 0.05 3.33
C GLU A 91 -11.39 0.54 3.05
N TYR A 92 -11.21 1.86 3.14
CA TYR A 92 -9.91 2.50 3.03
C TYR A 92 -9.93 3.81 3.80
N GLY A 93 -8.74 4.30 4.14
CA GLY A 93 -8.62 5.60 4.80
C GLY A 93 -7.18 6.02 4.96
N TYR A 94 -7.03 7.19 5.59
CA TYR A 94 -5.73 7.72 5.96
C TYR A 94 -5.83 8.46 7.29
N HIS A 95 -4.75 8.44 8.07
CA HIS A 95 -4.66 9.13 9.35
C HIS A 95 -3.40 9.99 9.41
N ASP A 96 -3.55 11.20 9.96
CA ASP A 96 -2.39 11.99 10.34
C ASP A 96 -1.79 11.41 11.62
N ILE A 97 -0.53 11.04 11.56
CA ILE A 97 0.23 10.47 12.68
C ILE A 97 1.35 11.41 13.14
N GLY A 98 1.23 12.71 12.82
CA GLY A 98 2.21 13.74 13.15
C GLY A 98 3.34 13.83 12.13
N MET A 99 3.03 13.61 10.85
CA MET A 99 4.01 13.76 9.77
C MET A 99 4.25 15.22 9.46
N MET A 100 5.50 15.59 9.20
CA MET A 100 5.86 16.97 8.87
C MET A 100 5.52 17.33 7.42
N GLU A 101 5.56 16.33 6.55
CA GLU A 101 5.18 16.47 5.16
C GLU A 101 3.64 16.55 5.02
N PRO A 102 3.10 17.60 4.38
CA PRO A 102 1.69 17.97 4.52
C PRO A 102 0.70 16.94 3.97
N LEU A 103 1.13 16.13 2.99
CA LEU A 103 0.30 15.12 2.35
C LEU A 103 0.60 13.69 2.83
N ARG A 104 1.65 13.48 3.62
CA ARG A 104 1.97 12.12 4.08
C ARG A 104 1.07 11.73 5.24
N ARG A 105 0.63 10.48 5.24
CA ARG A 105 -0.29 9.91 6.22
C ARG A 105 0.10 8.46 6.49
N LEU A 106 -0.51 7.88 7.52
CA LEU A 106 -0.70 6.44 7.58
C LEU A 106 -1.87 6.10 6.65
N PHE A 107 -1.57 5.51 5.49
CA PHE A 107 -2.56 5.08 4.51
C PHE A 107 -2.93 3.62 4.75
N TRP A 108 -4.21 3.27 4.62
CA TRP A 108 -4.66 1.89 4.84
C TRP A 108 -5.82 1.48 3.94
N VAL A 109 -5.93 0.17 3.72
CA VAL A 109 -7.06 -0.50 3.06
C VAL A 109 -7.41 -1.78 3.83
N LEU A 110 -8.70 -2.06 3.94
CA LEU A 110 -9.22 -3.34 4.43
C LEU A 110 -9.63 -4.18 3.20
N LEU A 111 -8.97 -5.31 3.02
CA LEU A 111 -9.16 -6.20 1.87
C LEU A 111 -9.86 -7.49 2.30
N LYS A 112 -10.91 -7.88 1.59
CA LYS A 112 -11.55 -9.19 1.71
C LYS A 112 -10.96 -10.14 0.68
N ILE A 113 -10.48 -11.30 1.11
CA ILE A 113 -9.97 -12.35 0.21
C ILE A 113 -11.13 -12.95 -0.57
N LYS A 114 -10.99 -13.05 -1.89
CA LYS A 114 -11.88 -13.78 -2.78
C LYS A 114 -11.57 -15.27 -2.61
N ILE A 115 -12.45 -15.99 -1.92
CA ILE A 115 -12.41 -17.44 -1.86
C ILE A 115 -13.04 -17.93 -3.17
N PRO A 116 -12.34 -18.72 -4.01
CA PRO A 116 -12.99 -19.39 -5.13
C PRO A 116 -14.15 -20.21 -4.59
N GLU A 117 -15.34 -20.12 -5.20
CA GLU A 117 -16.40 -21.08 -4.92
C GLU A 117 -15.82 -22.47 -5.17
N GLN A 118 -15.50 -23.19 -4.11
CA GLN A 118 -15.36 -24.63 -4.23
C GLN A 118 -16.76 -25.09 -4.58
N THR A 119 -16.92 -25.67 -5.77
CA THR A 119 -18.07 -26.50 -6.12
C THR A 119 -18.09 -27.63 -5.10
N ILE A 120 -18.70 -27.41 -3.94
CA ILE A 120 -18.98 -28.47 -2.98
C ILE A 120 -20.15 -29.23 -3.57
N GLU A 121 -19.86 -30.15 -4.50
CA GLU A 121 -20.80 -31.21 -4.83
C GLU A 121 -21.11 -31.96 -3.53
N GLY A 122 -22.32 -31.76 -3.01
CA GLY A 122 -22.98 -32.73 -2.15
C GLY A 122 -22.77 -32.64 -0.64
N LYS A 123 -22.42 -31.48 -0.05
CA LYS A 123 -22.51 -31.33 1.42
C LYS A 123 -23.22 -30.05 1.83
N ASN A 124 -24.51 -30.23 2.16
CA ASN A 124 -25.29 -29.33 3.01
C ASN A 124 -24.67 -29.29 4.42
N GLN A 125 -23.57 -28.56 4.58
CA GLN A 125 -23.14 -28.08 5.87
C GLN A 125 -22.94 -26.57 5.76
N SER A 126 -23.81 -25.84 6.45
CA SER A 126 -23.63 -24.43 6.74
C SER A 126 -22.44 -24.30 7.67
N THR A 127 -21.24 -24.42 7.12
CA THR A 127 -20.01 -23.99 7.78
C THR A 127 -19.97 -22.48 7.65
N SER A 128 -20.03 -21.77 8.77
CA SER A 128 -19.77 -20.33 8.83
C SER A 128 -18.49 -20.03 8.06
N ILE A 129 -18.61 -19.48 6.85
CA ILE A 129 -17.46 -19.09 6.05
C ILE A 129 -16.82 -17.93 6.80
N ASN A 130 -15.71 -18.19 7.48
CA ASN A 130 -14.92 -17.14 8.08
C ASN A 130 -14.40 -16.26 6.93
N ILE A 131 -14.96 -15.06 6.79
CA ILE A 131 -14.55 -14.14 5.74
C ILE A 131 -13.16 -13.64 6.11
N GLN A 132 -12.14 -14.17 5.45
CA GLN A 132 -10.77 -13.76 5.72
C GLN A 132 -10.56 -12.35 5.19
N GLN A 133 -10.34 -11.41 6.11
CA GLN A 133 -10.01 -10.02 5.84
C GLN A 133 -8.56 -9.76 6.21
N ILE A 134 -7.94 -8.80 5.52
CA ILE A 134 -6.58 -8.36 5.76
C ILE A 134 -6.57 -6.84 5.74
N LEU A 135 -6.17 -6.24 6.86
CA LEU A 135 -5.82 -4.83 6.92
C LEU A 135 -4.39 -4.65 6.41
N VAL A 136 -4.22 -3.78 5.41
CA VAL A 136 -2.92 -3.39 4.87
C VAL A 136 -2.72 -1.92 5.13
N ALA A 137 -1.58 -1.55 5.72
CA ALA A 137 -1.24 -0.15 5.95
C ALA A 137 0.20 0.15 5.54
N THR A 138 0.44 1.40 5.15
CA THR A 138 1.75 1.91 4.76
C THR A 138 1.91 3.34 5.25
N ALA A 139 3.12 3.67 5.71
CA ALA A 139 3.49 5.00 6.13
C ALA A 139 4.94 5.28 5.73
N HIS A 140 5.20 6.50 5.27
CA HIS A 140 6.55 7.01 5.06
C HIS A 140 6.83 8.07 6.12
N PHE A 141 7.46 7.66 7.22
CA PHE A 141 7.74 8.56 8.33
C PHE A 141 8.65 9.71 7.92
N THR A 142 8.63 10.79 8.70
CA THR A 142 9.44 11.98 8.40
C THR A 142 10.92 11.62 8.38
N TRP A 143 11.66 12.15 7.41
CA TRP A 143 13.09 11.87 7.22
C TRP A 143 13.95 12.45 8.35
N GLU A 144 15.02 11.75 8.77
CA GLU A 144 15.96 12.20 9.83
C GLU A 144 16.54 13.59 9.59
N GLY A 145 16.77 13.95 8.33
CA GLY A 145 17.38 15.22 7.97
C GLY A 145 16.40 16.39 8.00
N HIS A 146 15.16 16.19 8.43
CA HIS A 146 14.19 17.27 8.50
C HIS A 146 14.64 18.34 9.50
N THR A 147 14.52 19.61 9.11
CA THR A 147 15.02 20.78 9.87
C THR A 147 14.55 20.80 11.33
N GLN A 148 13.35 20.31 11.60
CA GLN A 148 12.84 20.23 12.97
C GLN A 148 13.58 19.21 13.84
N GLU A 149 13.90 18.02 13.34
CA GLU A 149 14.71 17.06 14.13
C GLU A 149 16.11 17.63 14.37
N LEU A 150 16.71 18.25 13.35
CA LEU A 150 18.03 18.88 13.44
C LEU A 150 18.07 20.04 14.45
N THR A 151 17.01 20.84 14.55
CA THR A 151 16.95 22.01 15.44
C THR A 151 16.49 21.67 16.86
N THR A 152 15.64 20.66 17.03
CA THR A 152 15.06 20.29 18.34
C THR A 152 15.77 19.13 19.01
N ASN A 153 16.55 18.33 18.26
CA ASN A 153 17.12 17.06 18.70
C ASN A 153 16.06 16.05 19.20
N ILE A 154 14.81 16.20 18.74
CA ILE A 154 13.70 15.28 19.03
C ILE A 154 13.57 14.32 17.84
N ASN A 155 13.58 13.02 18.12
CA ASN A 155 13.24 12.00 17.13
C ASN A 155 11.71 11.92 17.01
N VAL A 156 11.15 12.53 15.96
CA VAL A 156 9.70 12.57 15.75
C VAL A 156 9.15 11.24 15.26
N ARG A 157 9.98 10.42 14.62
CA ARG A 157 9.60 9.10 14.10
C ARG A 157 9.20 8.14 15.21
N LYS A 158 9.80 8.25 16.39
CA LYS A 158 9.37 7.47 17.56
C LYS A 158 7.93 7.77 17.94
N GLN A 159 7.54 9.05 17.92
CA GLN A 159 6.18 9.48 18.21
C GLN A 159 5.23 9.05 17.08
N GLN A 160 5.63 9.24 15.82
CA GLN A 160 4.87 8.80 14.65
C GLN A 160 4.60 7.29 14.66
N ALA A 161 5.59 6.48 15.04
CA ALA A 161 5.43 5.03 15.18
C ALA A 161 4.42 4.65 16.29
N GLN A 162 4.46 5.33 17.44
CA GLN A 162 3.50 5.12 18.52
C GLN A 162 2.07 5.51 18.11
N CYS A 163 1.92 6.64 17.42
CA CYS A 163 0.65 7.08 16.85
C CYS A 163 0.15 6.07 15.81
N ALA A 164 1.02 5.54 14.94
CA ALA A 164 0.65 4.54 13.96
C ALA A 164 0.11 3.27 14.62
N VAL A 165 0.76 2.75 15.67
CA VAL A 165 0.26 1.58 16.42
C VAL A 165 -1.10 1.86 17.03
N THR A 166 -1.29 3.05 17.62
CA THR A 166 -2.57 3.46 18.22
C THR A 166 -3.68 3.44 17.17
N VAL A 167 -3.46 4.11 16.03
CA VAL A 167 -4.42 4.14 14.92
C VAL A 167 -4.70 2.74 14.38
N LEU A 168 -3.68 1.89 14.21
CA LEU A 168 -3.86 0.53 13.70
C LEU A 168 -4.70 -0.34 14.64
N ASN A 169 -4.62 -0.14 15.95
CA ASN A 169 -5.47 -0.83 16.91
C ASN A 169 -6.92 -0.35 16.86
N ASP A 170 -7.16 0.92 16.51
CA ASP A 170 -8.50 1.51 16.46
C ASP A 170 -9.28 1.11 15.20
N ILE A 171 -8.60 0.68 14.13
CA ILE A 171 -9.20 0.31 12.84
C ILE A 171 -9.28 -1.20 12.58
N GLN A 172 -8.81 -2.04 13.52
CA GLN A 172 -8.93 -3.51 13.47
C GLN A 172 -10.24 -3.98 14.10
#